data_AF-X5MDY4-F1
#
_entry.id   AF-X5MDY4-F1
#
_cell.length_a   1.000
_cell.length_b   1.000
_cell.length_c   1.000
_cell.angle_alpha   90.00
_cell.angle_beta   90.00
_cell.angle_gamma   90.00
#
_symmetry.space_group_name_H-M   'P 1'
#
loop_
_entity.id
_entity.type
_entity.pdbx_description
1 polymer ?
#
loop_
_entity_poly.entity_id
_entity_poly.type
_entity_poly.pdbx_seq_one_letter_code
_entity_poly.pdbx_strand_id
1 'polypeptide(L)'
;MSMLPDPTLLSLLTLVGWSWSGVTYWLMFSHQGRTIMSKAWTIIPAAILLFLSLWHVTSEMGKLSAMAGGMTPLDGQFAYGVATVTAFAERLGPDGRIAYAVFQLGADALAPPAFLCFLMSVYRSTVRSMRIQFMLTALAFTYFTSVLIANTFMPVIMQNYPDTESGLLPLLYSVIPMLDLVKYVTHGIAWLIIFSAWAWQLADYFRRARTTTAH
;
A
#
# COMPACT_ATOMS: atom_id res chain seq x y z
N MET A 1 5.50 -9.61 28.09
CA MET A 1 5.45 -9.02 26.74
C MET A 1 5.46 -10.14 25.73
N SER A 2 4.49 -10.19 24.82
CA SER A 2 4.50 -11.16 23.72
C SER A 2 5.11 -10.50 22.48
N MET A 3 6.00 -11.21 21.78
CA MET A 3 6.56 -10.75 20.50
C MET A 3 5.66 -11.12 19.31
N LEU A 4 4.46 -11.61 19.58
CA LEU A 4 3.50 -12.06 18.57
C LEU A 4 2.36 -11.05 18.44
N PRO A 5 1.76 -10.90 17.26
CA PRO A 5 0.56 -10.10 17.09
C PRO A 5 -0.52 -10.56 18.08
N ASP A 6 -1.08 -9.61 18.82
CA ASP A 6 -2.15 -9.90 19.77
C ASP A 6 -3.44 -10.23 18.99
N PRO A 7 -3.98 -11.46 19.10
CA PRO A 7 -5.18 -11.87 18.37
C PRO A 7 -6.42 -11.08 18.79
N THR A 8 -6.43 -10.43 19.96
CA THR A 8 -7.55 -9.60 20.40
C THR A 8 -7.71 -8.33 19.57
N LEU A 9 -6.68 -7.95 18.81
CA LEU A 9 -6.71 -6.81 17.88
C LEU A 9 -7.36 -7.15 16.53
N LEU A 10 -7.61 -8.42 16.26
CA LEU A 10 -8.21 -8.87 14.99
C LEU A 10 -9.69 -8.50 14.96
N SER A 11 -10.09 -7.79 13.90
CA SER A 11 -11.47 -7.37 13.69
C SER A 11 -12.05 -8.00 12.42
N LEU A 12 -13.36 -7.82 12.19
CA LEU A 12 -13.97 -8.18 10.91
C LEU A 12 -13.26 -7.50 9.73
N LEU A 13 -12.80 -6.25 9.91
CA LEU A 13 -12.03 -5.54 8.88
C LEU A 13 -10.70 -6.22 8.60
N THR A 14 -10.06 -6.83 9.60
CA THR A 14 -8.85 -7.63 9.40
C THR A 14 -9.10 -8.82 8.50
N LEU A 15 -10.20 -9.55 8.72
CA LEU A 15 -10.58 -10.67 7.88
C LEU A 15 -10.90 -10.22 6.43
N VAL A 16 -11.58 -9.08 6.28
CA VAL A 16 -11.85 -8.47 4.97
C VAL A 16 -10.54 -8.09 4.29
N GLY A 17 -9.62 -7.42 5.00
CA GLY A 17 -8.30 -7.05 4.49
C GLY A 17 -7.47 -8.25 4.04
N TRP A 18 -7.46 -9.34 4.80
CA TRP A 18 -6.78 -10.58 4.42
C TRP A 18 -7.42 -11.26 3.21
N SER A 19 -8.75 -11.35 3.18
CA SER A 19 -9.47 -11.92 2.04
C SER A 19 -9.22 -11.09 0.77
N TRP A 20 -9.27 -9.77 0.92
CA TRP A 20 -8.99 -8.83 -0.16
C TRP A 20 -7.55 -8.95 -0.65
N SER A 21 -6.61 -9.14 0.28
CA SER A 21 -5.22 -9.40 -0.06
C SER A 21 -5.03 -10.69 -0.85
N GLY A 22 -5.71 -11.76 -0.44
CA GLY A 22 -5.73 -13.03 -1.19
C GLY A 22 -6.31 -12.88 -2.60
N VAL A 23 -7.40 -12.10 -2.75
CA VAL A 23 -7.98 -11.78 -4.06
C VAL A 23 -6.99 -11.00 -4.92
N THR A 24 -6.31 -9.99 -4.37
CA THR A 24 -5.29 -9.20 -5.10
C THR A 24 -4.11 -10.08 -5.53
N TYR A 25 -3.65 -10.99 -4.68
CA TYR A 25 -2.64 -12.00 -5.04
C TYR A 25 -3.09 -12.88 -6.21
N TRP A 26 -4.31 -13.40 -6.14
CA TRP A 26 -4.88 -14.19 -7.21
C TRP A 26 -5.00 -13.39 -8.51
N LEU A 27 -5.45 -12.12 -8.45
CA LEU A 27 -5.53 -11.22 -9.60
C LEU A 27 -4.15 -10.96 -10.24
N MET A 28 -3.11 -10.85 -9.41
CA MET A 28 -1.75 -10.57 -9.85
C MET A 28 -1.10 -11.76 -10.57
N PHE A 29 -1.26 -12.98 -10.04
CA PHE A 29 -0.47 -14.14 -10.48
C PHE A 29 -1.25 -15.23 -11.24
N SER A 30 -2.58 -15.31 -11.10
CA SER A 30 -3.35 -16.31 -11.85
C SER A 30 -3.52 -15.90 -13.31
N HIS A 31 -3.68 -16.89 -14.20
CA HIS A 31 -3.97 -16.63 -15.61
C HIS A 31 -5.28 -15.82 -15.78
N GLN A 32 -6.36 -16.28 -15.12
CA GLN A 32 -7.66 -15.63 -15.18
C GLN A 32 -7.61 -14.20 -14.63
N GLY A 33 -6.94 -14.00 -13.50
CA GLY A 33 -6.73 -12.69 -12.89
C GLY A 33 -6.05 -11.73 -13.85
N ARG A 34 -4.92 -12.14 -14.45
CA ARG A 34 -4.24 -11.31 -15.46
C ARG A 34 -5.14 -10.98 -16.64
N THR A 35 -5.91 -11.94 -17.15
CA THR A 35 -6.87 -11.70 -18.25
C THR A 35 -7.94 -10.69 -17.86
N ILE A 36 -8.47 -10.75 -16.63
CA ILE A 36 -9.46 -9.80 -16.13
C ILE A 36 -8.84 -8.39 -16.08
N MET A 37 -7.69 -8.26 -15.41
CA MET A 37 -7.04 -6.96 -15.19
C MET A 37 -6.52 -6.31 -16.48
N SER A 38 -6.35 -7.07 -17.56
CA SER A 38 -6.03 -6.51 -18.88
C SER A 38 -7.22 -5.85 -19.58
N LYS A 39 -8.45 -5.96 -19.06
CA LYS A 39 -9.64 -5.33 -19.67
C LYS A 39 -9.78 -3.90 -19.18
N ALA A 40 -9.86 -2.93 -20.10
CA ALA A 40 -9.93 -1.50 -19.79
C ALA A 40 -11.10 -1.12 -18.85
N TRP A 41 -12.24 -1.82 -18.93
CA TRP A 41 -13.38 -1.55 -18.06
C TRP A 41 -13.10 -1.77 -16.58
N THR A 42 -12.09 -2.59 -16.22
CA THR A 42 -11.72 -2.88 -14.82
C THR A 42 -11.09 -1.69 -14.10
N ILE A 43 -10.65 -0.65 -14.82
CA ILE A 43 -10.12 0.57 -14.22
C ILE A 43 -11.20 1.27 -13.37
N ILE A 44 -12.44 1.34 -13.87
CA ILE A 44 -13.53 2.06 -13.20
C ILE A 44 -13.88 1.44 -11.83
N PRO A 45 -14.25 0.14 -11.72
CA PRO A 45 -14.54 -0.45 -10.42
C PRO A 45 -13.32 -0.45 -9.49
N ALA A 46 -12.10 -0.63 -10.03
CA ALA A 46 -10.90 -0.54 -9.20
C ALA A 46 -10.66 0.87 -8.65
N ALA A 47 -10.95 1.92 -9.43
CA ALA A 47 -10.88 3.31 -8.98
C ALA A 47 -11.92 3.61 -7.89
N ILE A 48 -13.15 3.09 -8.04
CA ILE A 48 -14.20 3.24 -7.02
C ILE A 48 -13.78 2.56 -5.71
N LEU A 49 -13.28 1.31 -5.78
CA LEU A 49 -12.81 0.59 -4.61
C LEU A 49 -11.62 1.31 -3.94
N LEU A 50 -10.69 1.83 -4.73
CA LEU A 50 -9.59 2.64 -4.22
C LEU A 50 -10.11 3.90 -3.52
N PHE A 51 -11.01 4.64 -4.13
CA PHE A 51 -11.60 5.84 -3.55
C PHE A 51 -12.27 5.55 -2.20
N LEU A 52 -13.12 4.52 -2.14
CA LEU A 52 -13.80 4.13 -0.90
C LEU A 52 -12.80 3.70 0.19
N SER A 53 -11.76 2.96 -0.19
CA SER A 53 -10.72 2.51 0.75
C SER A 53 -9.92 3.70 1.30
N LEU A 54 -9.49 4.62 0.43
CA LEU A 54 -8.76 5.82 0.84
C LEU A 54 -9.61 6.75 1.70
N TRP A 55 -10.89 6.91 1.37
CA TRP A 55 -11.82 7.69 2.19
C TRP A 55 -11.90 7.14 3.61
N HIS A 56 -12.08 5.82 3.74
CA HIS A 56 -12.17 5.18 5.05
C HIS A 56 -10.86 5.29 5.83
N VAL A 57 -9.72 4.97 5.21
CA VAL A 57 -8.39 5.08 5.84
C VAL A 57 -8.10 6.51 6.29
N THR A 58 -8.37 7.50 5.44
CA THR A 58 -8.14 8.93 5.77
C THR A 58 -9.01 9.38 6.95
N SER A 59 -10.25 8.90 7.03
CA SER A 59 -11.15 9.18 8.16
C SER A 59 -10.59 8.62 9.48
N GLU A 60 -10.12 7.38 9.48
CA GLU A 60 -9.51 6.78 10.68
C GLU A 60 -8.18 7.45 11.05
N MET A 61 -7.35 7.81 10.07
CA MET A 61 -6.14 8.61 10.30
C MET A 61 -6.46 9.96 10.94
N GLY A 62 -7.57 10.60 10.56
CA GLY A 62 -8.03 11.84 11.19
C GLY A 62 -8.34 11.66 12.69
N LYS A 63 -8.99 10.55 13.06
CA LYS A 63 -9.25 10.21 14.47
C LYS A 63 -7.96 9.95 15.25
N LEU A 64 -7.03 9.17 14.67
CA LEU A 64 -5.73 8.86 15.28
C LEU A 64 -4.87 10.12 15.46
N SER A 65 -4.90 11.02 14.48
CA SER A 65 -4.28 12.33 14.57
C SER A 65 -4.83 13.14 15.75
N ALA A 66 -6.16 13.19 15.91
CA ALA A 66 -6.79 13.86 17.03
C ALA A 66 -6.38 13.26 18.39
N MET A 67 -6.30 11.92 18.49
CA MET A 67 -5.80 11.24 19.70
C MET A 67 -4.33 11.57 19.99
N ALA A 68 -3.51 11.74 18.94
CA ALA A 68 -2.10 12.12 19.06
C ALA A 68 -1.88 13.64 19.21
N GLY A 69 -2.92 14.42 19.53
CA GLY A 69 -2.82 15.87 19.71
C GLY A 69 -2.52 16.64 18.42
N GLY A 70 -3.01 16.14 17.27
CA GLY A 70 -2.82 16.73 15.95
C GLY A 70 -1.56 16.27 15.22
N MET A 71 -0.76 15.39 15.83
CA MET A 71 0.40 14.79 15.16
C MET A 71 -0.06 13.88 14.01
N THR A 72 0.50 14.08 12.82
CA THR A 72 0.20 13.24 11.66
C THR A 72 0.54 11.77 11.95
N PRO A 73 -0.38 10.82 11.71
CA PRO A 73 -0.10 9.39 11.84
C PRO A 73 1.07 8.96 10.94
N LEU A 74 1.80 7.93 11.33
CA LEU A 74 2.98 7.45 10.59
C LEU A 74 2.64 7.09 9.13
N ASP A 75 1.43 6.62 8.87
CA ASP A 75 0.90 6.25 7.55
C ASP A 75 0.66 7.44 6.62
N GLY A 76 0.68 8.65 7.17
CA GLY A 76 0.63 9.91 6.40
C GLY A 76 1.99 10.54 6.19
N GLN A 77 3.07 9.94 6.71
CA GLN A 77 4.40 10.52 6.67
C GLN A 77 5.27 9.80 5.64
N PHE A 78 5.88 10.59 4.75
CA PHE A 78 6.91 10.09 3.86
C PHE A 78 8.26 10.12 4.58
N ALA A 79 8.88 8.95 4.74
CA ALA A 79 10.13 8.74 5.46
C ALA A 79 10.06 9.18 6.93
N TYR A 80 10.12 8.21 7.83
CA TYR A 80 10.22 8.46 9.27
C TYR A 80 11.24 7.51 9.89
N GLY A 81 11.63 7.79 11.14
CA GLY A 81 12.60 6.97 11.86
C GLY A 81 12.12 6.67 13.28
N VAL A 82 12.97 5.98 14.04
CA VAL A 82 12.68 5.53 15.41
C VAL A 82 12.15 6.68 16.28
N ALA A 83 12.79 7.85 16.24
CA ALA A 83 12.38 9.01 17.02
C ALA A 83 10.94 9.49 16.72
N THR A 84 10.51 9.41 15.45
CA THR A 84 9.14 9.74 15.05
C THR A 84 8.16 8.71 15.56
N VAL A 85 8.50 7.42 15.48
CA VAL A 85 7.66 6.32 15.98
C VAL A 85 7.47 6.45 17.48
N THR A 86 8.55 6.69 18.24
CA THR A 86 8.47 6.84 19.70
C THR A 86 7.68 8.09 20.09
N ALA A 87 7.90 9.22 19.42
CA ALA A 87 7.14 10.45 19.68
C ALA A 87 5.65 10.26 19.40
N PHE A 88 5.29 9.55 18.32
CA PHE A 88 3.89 9.25 18.01
C PHE A 88 3.26 8.28 19.02
N ALA A 89 3.97 7.21 19.39
CA ALA A 89 3.52 6.24 20.40
C ALA A 89 3.32 6.88 21.79
N GLU A 90 4.19 7.83 22.15
CA GLU A 90 4.05 8.63 23.36
C GLU A 90 2.80 9.51 23.31
N ARG A 91 2.61 10.25 22.20
CA ARG A 91 1.46 11.15 22.00
C ARG A 91 0.12 10.44 22.00
N LEU A 92 0.06 9.22 21.46
CA LEU A 92 -1.16 8.41 21.43
C LEU A 92 -1.59 7.94 22.83
N GLY A 93 -0.65 7.75 23.76
CA GLY A 93 -0.92 7.06 25.02
C GLY A 93 -1.37 5.59 24.82
N PRO A 94 -1.70 4.86 25.90
CA PRO A 94 -2.05 3.44 25.82
C PRO A 94 -3.24 3.15 24.91
N ASP A 95 -4.36 3.87 25.09
CA ASP A 95 -5.59 3.64 24.33
C ASP A 95 -5.41 3.99 22.85
N GLY A 96 -4.69 5.08 22.55
CA GLY A 96 -4.39 5.47 21.18
C GLY A 96 -3.48 4.47 20.48
N ARG A 97 -2.52 3.84 21.18
CA ARG A 97 -1.67 2.78 20.61
C ARG A 97 -2.46 1.52 20.28
N ILE A 98 -3.45 1.16 21.09
CA ILE A 98 -4.39 0.08 20.78
C ILE A 98 -5.23 0.44 19.56
N ALA A 99 -5.82 1.64 19.53
CA ALA A 99 -6.61 2.10 18.39
C ALA A 99 -5.79 2.11 17.09
N TYR A 100 -4.54 2.56 17.16
CA TYR A 100 -3.61 2.56 16.02
C TYR A 100 -3.26 1.13 15.57
N ALA A 101 -3.02 0.21 16.52
CA ALA A 101 -2.77 -1.20 16.20
C ALA A 101 -3.98 -1.88 15.52
N VAL A 102 -5.20 -1.60 15.99
CA VAL A 102 -6.45 -2.07 15.34
C VAL A 102 -6.62 -1.46 13.96
N PHE A 103 -6.30 -0.17 13.79
CA PHE A 103 -6.34 0.51 12.50
C PHE A 103 -5.38 -0.16 11.48
N GLN A 104 -4.13 -0.43 11.89
CA GLN A 104 -3.11 -1.08 11.06
C GLN A 104 -3.54 -2.46 10.55
N LEU A 105 -4.11 -3.29 11.44
CA LEU A 105 -4.61 -4.63 11.10
C LEU A 105 -5.98 -4.60 10.42
N GLY A 106 -6.70 -3.48 10.49
CA GLY A 106 -8.09 -3.35 10.05
C GLY A 106 -8.20 -2.46 8.82
N ALA A 107 -8.61 -1.20 9.04
CA ALA A 107 -8.91 -0.26 7.97
C ALA A 107 -7.73 -0.03 7.01
N ASP A 108 -6.51 0.06 7.54
CA ASP A 108 -5.32 0.30 6.71
C ASP A 108 -4.98 -0.88 5.80
N ALA A 109 -5.43 -2.09 6.13
CA ALA A 109 -5.25 -3.27 5.28
C ALA A 109 -6.14 -3.25 4.01
N LEU A 110 -7.08 -2.30 3.87
CA LEU A 110 -8.00 -2.21 2.74
C LEU A 110 -7.43 -1.42 1.55
N ALA A 111 -6.71 -0.32 1.83
CA ALA A 111 -6.19 0.57 0.80
C ALA A 111 -5.09 -0.05 -0.08
N PRO A 112 -4.11 -0.81 0.45
CA PRO A 112 -3.03 -1.37 -0.36
C PRO A 112 -3.52 -2.34 -1.44
N PRO A 113 -4.39 -3.33 -1.16
CA PRO A 113 -4.89 -4.20 -2.22
C PRO A 113 -5.84 -3.48 -3.19
N ALA A 114 -6.60 -2.47 -2.74
CA ALA A 114 -7.42 -1.65 -3.64
C ALA A 114 -6.57 -0.82 -4.61
N PHE A 115 -5.50 -0.20 -4.10
CA PHE A 115 -4.52 0.51 -4.91
C PHE A 115 -3.86 -0.40 -5.94
N LEU A 116 -3.46 -1.60 -5.52
CA LEU A 116 -2.86 -2.57 -6.43
C LEU A 116 -3.81 -3.03 -7.52
N CYS A 117 -5.06 -3.32 -7.19
CA CYS A 117 -6.07 -3.61 -8.19
C CYS A 117 -6.17 -2.47 -9.21
N PHE A 118 -6.22 -1.21 -8.75
CA PHE A 118 -6.24 -0.07 -9.66
C PHE A 118 -4.97 0.02 -10.53
N LEU A 119 -3.79 -0.05 -9.92
CA LEU A 119 -2.51 0.01 -10.61
C LEU A 119 -2.42 -1.10 -11.67
N MET A 120 -2.78 -2.34 -11.31
CA MET A 120 -2.81 -3.49 -12.22
C MET A 120 -3.79 -3.29 -13.38
N SER A 121 -4.99 -2.80 -13.11
CA SER A 121 -5.97 -2.50 -14.17
C SER A 121 -5.40 -1.48 -15.13
N VAL A 122 -4.76 -0.43 -14.63
CA VAL A 122 -4.15 0.63 -15.45
C VAL A 122 -3.02 0.06 -16.31
N TYR A 123 -1.99 -0.52 -15.72
CA TYR A 123 -0.83 -0.90 -16.53
C TYR A 123 -1.09 -2.11 -17.45
N ARG A 124 -1.93 -3.07 -17.03
CA ARG A 124 -2.20 -4.25 -17.88
C ARG A 124 -3.10 -3.92 -19.07
N SER A 125 -4.02 -2.96 -18.92
CA SER A 125 -4.93 -2.60 -20.00
C SER A 125 -4.41 -1.50 -20.93
N THR A 126 -3.46 -0.68 -20.47
CA THR A 126 -2.98 0.49 -21.25
C THR A 126 -1.54 0.37 -21.72
N VAL A 127 -0.66 -0.35 -21.01
CA VAL A 127 0.74 -0.48 -21.40
C VAL A 127 0.92 -1.67 -22.34
N ARG A 128 1.33 -1.44 -23.60
CA ARG A 128 1.46 -2.49 -24.62
C ARG A 128 2.69 -3.40 -24.46
N SER A 129 3.74 -2.92 -23.78
CA SER A 129 5.00 -3.67 -23.65
C SER A 129 4.93 -4.69 -22.53
N MET A 130 5.01 -5.99 -22.88
CA MET A 130 5.02 -7.09 -21.91
C MET A 130 6.19 -7.00 -20.92
N ARG A 131 7.36 -6.53 -21.37
CA ARG A 131 8.52 -6.32 -20.49
C ARG A 131 8.23 -5.26 -19.42
N ILE A 132 7.60 -4.15 -19.82
CA ILE A 132 7.21 -3.08 -18.88
C ILE A 132 6.14 -3.60 -17.92
N GLN A 133 5.13 -4.33 -18.42
CA GLN A 133 4.11 -4.92 -17.55
C GLN A 133 4.71 -5.90 -16.52
N PHE A 134 5.72 -6.69 -16.90
CA PHE A 134 6.43 -7.57 -15.98
C PHE A 134 7.17 -6.78 -14.89
N MET A 135 7.90 -5.74 -15.26
CA MET A 135 8.58 -4.86 -14.29
C MET A 135 7.58 -4.19 -13.33
N LEU A 136 6.46 -3.70 -13.85
CA LEU A 136 5.39 -3.12 -13.03
C LEU A 136 4.72 -4.15 -12.12
N THR A 137 4.61 -5.40 -12.56
CA THR A 137 4.13 -6.51 -11.70
C THR A 137 5.10 -6.75 -10.55
N ALA A 138 6.41 -6.74 -10.80
CA ALA A 138 7.42 -6.91 -9.76
C ALA A 138 7.39 -5.75 -8.75
N LEU A 139 7.28 -4.50 -9.22
CA LEU A 139 7.14 -3.32 -8.33
C LEU A 139 5.84 -3.38 -7.50
N ALA A 140 4.74 -3.77 -8.13
CA ALA A 140 3.45 -3.95 -7.47
C ALA A 140 3.52 -5.02 -6.37
N PHE A 141 4.22 -6.14 -6.62
CA PHE A 141 4.44 -7.18 -5.63
C PHE A 141 5.31 -6.67 -4.46
N THR A 142 6.44 -6.01 -4.76
CA THR A 142 7.32 -5.42 -3.73
C THR A 142 6.58 -4.43 -2.85
N TYR A 143 5.81 -3.51 -3.47
CA TYR A 143 4.91 -2.62 -2.75
C TYR A 143 3.97 -3.40 -1.83
N PHE A 144 3.33 -4.44 -2.37
CA PHE A 144 2.30 -5.13 -1.60
C PHE A 144 2.87 -5.82 -0.37
N THR A 145 3.94 -6.57 -0.57
CA THR A 145 4.59 -7.31 0.49
C THR A 145 5.18 -6.38 1.54
N SER A 146 5.75 -5.24 1.14
CA SER A 146 6.28 -4.27 2.12
C SER A 146 5.18 -3.73 3.03
N VAL A 147 4.02 -3.38 2.48
CA VAL A 147 2.89 -2.89 3.27
C VAL A 147 2.30 -3.98 4.18
N LEU A 148 2.10 -5.20 3.66
CA LEU A 148 1.57 -6.30 4.48
C LEU A 148 2.47 -6.60 5.68
N ILE A 149 3.78 -6.59 5.48
CA ILE A 149 4.74 -6.79 6.57
C ILE A 149 4.70 -5.61 7.54
N ALA A 150 4.73 -4.36 7.05
CA ALA A 150 4.66 -3.16 7.89
C ALA A 150 3.39 -3.16 8.77
N ASN A 151 2.21 -3.36 8.17
CA ASN A 151 0.93 -3.36 8.88
C ASN A 151 0.81 -4.51 9.88
N THR A 152 1.46 -5.66 9.62
CA THR A 152 1.45 -6.79 10.54
C THR A 152 2.30 -6.53 11.78
N PHE A 153 3.47 -5.88 11.61
CA PHE A 153 4.43 -5.73 12.70
C PHE A 153 4.43 -4.36 13.39
N MET A 154 3.83 -3.33 12.80
CA MET A 154 3.67 -2.03 13.46
C MET A 154 2.85 -2.13 14.76
N PRO A 155 1.76 -2.93 14.84
CA PRO A 155 1.10 -3.25 16.10
C PRO A 155 2.05 -3.77 17.19
N VAL A 156 3.02 -4.61 16.84
CA VAL A 156 3.97 -5.17 17.81
C VAL A 156 4.83 -4.07 18.41
N ILE A 157 5.30 -3.12 17.60
CA ILE A 157 6.02 -1.94 18.09
C ILE A 157 5.15 -1.13 19.05
N MET A 158 3.91 -0.83 18.65
CA MET A 158 3.01 0.05 19.39
C MET A 158 2.54 -0.56 20.72
N GLN A 159 2.34 -1.88 20.77
CA GLN A 159 1.95 -2.56 22.00
C GLN A 159 3.10 -2.73 23.00
N ASN A 160 4.35 -2.76 22.53
CA ASN A 160 5.51 -2.95 23.41
C ASN A 160 6.20 -1.63 23.83
N TYR A 161 5.82 -0.47 23.26
CA TYR A 161 6.30 0.83 23.73
C TYR A 161 6.07 1.01 25.25
N PRO A 162 7.05 1.51 26.04
CA PRO A 162 8.29 2.20 25.60
C PRO A 162 9.51 1.29 25.37
N ASP A 163 9.35 -0.04 25.37
CA ASP A 163 10.47 -0.93 25.09
C ASP A 163 10.94 -0.77 23.64
N THR A 164 12.24 -0.60 23.46
CA THR A 164 12.90 -0.45 22.15
C THR A 164 14.09 -1.39 21.98
N GLU A 165 14.56 -2.04 23.05
CA GLU A 165 15.82 -2.76 23.06
C GLU A 165 15.65 -4.28 23.15
N SER A 166 14.48 -4.76 23.58
CA SER A 166 14.28 -6.19 23.80
C SER A 166 13.97 -6.98 22.52
N GLY A 167 14.53 -8.19 22.44
CA GLY A 167 14.19 -9.18 21.42
C GLY A 167 14.35 -8.67 19.98
N LEU A 168 13.26 -8.71 19.21
CA LEU A 168 13.23 -8.27 17.80
C LEU A 168 12.85 -6.79 17.64
N LEU A 169 12.53 -6.06 18.71
CA LEU A 169 12.06 -4.67 18.62
C LEU A 169 13.07 -3.74 17.94
N PRO A 170 14.39 -3.77 18.23
CA PRO A 170 15.36 -2.92 17.52
C PRO A 170 15.32 -3.12 16.00
N LEU A 171 15.18 -4.39 15.57
CA LEU A 171 15.06 -4.73 14.17
C LEU A 171 13.77 -4.16 13.59
N LEU A 172 12.62 -4.34 14.26
CA LEU A 172 11.34 -3.82 13.78
C LEU A 172 11.34 -2.28 13.68
N TYR A 173 11.88 -1.58 14.68
CA TYR A 173 12.03 -0.12 14.66
C TYR A 173 12.89 0.39 13.49
N SER A 174 13.80 -0.42 12.96
CA SER A 174 14.61 -0.08 11.78
C SER A 174 13.97 -0.50 10.45
N VAL A 175 13.36 -1.70 10.41
CA VAL A 175 12.85 -2.31 9.18
C VAL A 175 11.49 -1.74 8.78
N ILE A 176 10.57 -1.52 9.73
CA ILE A 176 9.22 -1.05 9.38
C ILE A 176 9.23 0.32 8.69
N PRO A 177 9.96 1.33 9.18
CA PRO A 177 10.05 2.60 8.45
C PRO A 177 10.69 2.45 7.06
N MET A 178 11.64 1.52 6.90
CA MET A 178 12.22 1.21 5.59
C MET A 178 11.21 0.56 4.65
N LEU A 179 10.38 -0.36 5.13
CA LEU A 179 9.29 -0.97 4.34
C LEU A 179 8.26 0.07 3.91
N ASP A 180 7.95 1.01 4.78
CA ASP A 180 7.09 2.15 4.45
C ASP A 180 7.73 3.08 3.42
N LEU A 181 9.03 3.36 3.53
CA LEU A 181 9.73 4.10 2.49
C LEU A 181 9.68 3.35 1.14
N VAL A 182 9.92 2.03 1.15
CA VAL A 182 9.82 1.18 -0.03
C VAL A 182 8.43 1.25 -0.65
N LYS A 183 7.36 1.29 0.14
CA LYS A 183 5.97 1.42 -0.36
C LYS A 183 5.79 2.70 -1.17
N TYR A 184 6.23 3.85 -0.65
CA TYR A 184 6.07 5.12 -1.37
C TYR A 184 6.99 5.23 -2.59
N VAL A 185 8.24 4.77 -2.48
CA VAL A 185 9.20 4.81 -3.58
C VAL A 185 8.75 3.90 -4.73
N THR A 186 8.33 2.67 -4.45
CA THR A 186 7.83 1.75 -5.48
C THR A 186 6.57 2.27 -6.16
N HIS A 187 5.67 2.90 -5.39
CA HIS A 187 4.50 3.60 -5.93
C HIS A 187 4.91 4.69 -6.93
N GLY A 188 5.82 5.60 -6.54
CA GLY A 188 6.28 6.68 -7.41
C GLY A 188 6.97 6.19 -8.68
N ILE A 189 7.84 5.18 -8.56
CA ILE A 189 8.54 4.57 -9.69
C ILE A 189 7.55 3.90 -10.65
N ALA A 190 6.54 3.19 -10.13
CA ALA A 190 5.55 2.52 -10.97
C ALA A 190 4.78 3.52 -11.84
N TRP A 191 4.33 4.64 -11.26
CA TRP A 191 3.66 5.70 -12.02
C TRP A 191 4.58 6.37 -13.04
N LEU A 192 5.82 6.66 -12.69
CA LEU A 192 6.80 7.22 -13.63
C LEU A 192 6.99 6.31 -14.85
N ILE A 193 7.08 5.00 -14.64
CA ILE A 193 7.19 4.00 -15.72
C ILE A 193 5.93 3.99 -16.59
N ILE A 194 4.73 4.03 -15.98
CA ILE A 194 3.45 4.05 -16.71
C ILE A 194 3.36 5.32 -17.59
N PHE A 195 3.61 6.50 -17.01
CA PHE A 195 3.58 7.76 -17.76
C PHE A 195 4.59 7.78 -18.90
N SER A 196 5.81 7.29 -18.63
CA SER A 196 6.83 7.15 -19.67
C SER A 196 6.35 6.24 -20.79
N ALA A 197 5.77 5.08 -20.46
CA ALA A 197 5.24 4.15 -21.46
C ALA A 197 4.13 4.75 -22.31
N TRP A 198 3.22 5.54 -21.71
CA TRP A 198 2.20 6.27 -22.46
C TRP A 198 2.79 7.33 -23.39
N ALA A 199 3.78 8.10 -22.94
CA ALA A 199 4.45 9.11 -23.76
C ALA A 199 5.12 8.46 -24.99
N TRP A 200 5.81 7.33 -24.80
CA TRP A 200 6.40 6.56 -25.90
C TRP A 200 5.34 6.03 -26.88
N GLN A 201 4.25 5.47 -26.37
CA GLN A 201 3.16 4.95 -27.22
C GLN A 201 2.47 6.07 -28.02
N LEU A 202 2.30 7.25 -27.43
CA LEU A 202 1.73 8.41 -28.09
C LEU A 202 2.66 8.94 -29.18
N ALA A 203 3.97 9.02 -28.90
CA ALA A 203 4.97 9.41 -29.90
C ALA A 203 4.99 8.46 -31.11
N ASP A 204 4.92 7.14 -30.85
CA ASP A 204 4.84 6.13 -31.90
C ASP A 204 3.55 6.22 -32.72
N TYR A 205 2.42 6.53 -32.08
CA TYR A 205 1.15 6.78 -32.78
C TYR A 205 1.27 7.96 -33.77
N PHE A 206 1.82 9.09 -33.32
CA PHE A 206 2.01 10.25 -34.20
C PHE A 206 3.04 10.02 -35.31
N ARG A 207 4.07 9.19 -35.07
CA ARG A 207 5.03 8.81 -36.12
C ARG A 207 4.33 7.99 -37.22
N ARG A 208 3.50 7.02 -36.84
CA ARG A 208 2.74 6.18 -37.78
C ARG A 208 1.67 6.97 -38.54
N ALA A 209 0.96 7.87 -37.87
CA ALA A 209 -0.05 8.71 -38.53
C ALA A 209 0.55 9.57 -39.66
N ARG A 210 1.75 10.13 -39.43
CA ARG A 210 2.46 10.94 -40.44
C ARG A 210 2.91 10.14 -41.66
N THR A 211 3.32 8.88 -41.48
CA THR A 211 3.71 8.02 -42.61
C THR A 211 2.52 7.61 -43.47
N THR A 212 1.33 7.46 -42.89
CA THR A 212 0.12 7.06 -43.64
C THR A 212 -0.45 8.20 -44.48
N THR A 213 -0.28 9.46 -44.08
CA THR A 213 -0.75 10.64 -44.83
C THR A 213 0.18 11.04 -45.99
N ALA A 214 1.35 10.41 -46.13
CA ALA A 214 2.32 10.70 -47.18
C ALA A 214 2.17 9.80 -48.43
N HIS A 215 1.17 8.93 -48.45
CA HIS A 215 0.78 8.06 -49.56
C HIS A 215 -0.63 8.40 -50.03
#